data_AF-A0AAD2JL09-F1
#
_entry.id   AF-A0AAD2JL09-F1
#
_cell.length_a   1.000
_cell.length_b   1.000
_cell.length_c   1.000
_cell.angle_alpha   90.00
_cell.angle_beta   90.00
_cell.angle_gamma   90.00
#
_symmetry.space_group_name_H-M   'P 1'
#
loop_
_entity.id
_entity.type
_entity.pdbx_description
1 polymer ?
#
loop_
_entity_poly.entity_id
_entity_poly.type
_entity_poly.pdbx_seq_one_letter_code
_entity_poly.pdbx_strand_id
1 'polypeptide(L)'
;MFANEDNSDANPIAKPSSISHERSVSFSSIEIRQYPLCMGDNPGCLRGVPISMDWKHTEEISLGLDEYEECRGEPSETIAIPPHKRFEMLQRTKLYTRCEIMKTLQKVEADRERRKASSRDSEKEEYIEGLKRGILNKTLRRKKKQKERELLLPYLSPQNSVKKSGLRRSLSTSSTSCESTSLDDDHLSDVDNGEFERQLQIQT
;
A
#
# COMPACT_ATOMS: atom_id res chain seq x y z
N MET A 1 30.91 -56.07 -64.21
CA MET A 1 30.93 -55.00 -65.22
C MET A 1 29.48 -54.82 -65.65
N PHE A 2 28.74 -53.77 -65.31
CA PHE A 2 29.06 -52.35 -65.41
C PHE A 2 28.48 -51.53 -64.25
N ALA A 3 29.20 -50.47 -63.91
CA ALA A 3 28.78 -49.35 -63.08
C ALA A 3 27.73 -48.48 -63.81
N ASN A 4 27.00 -47.68 -63.03
CA ASN A 4 26.50 -46.32 -63.29
C ASN A 4 25.70 -45.94 -62.01
N GLU A 5 26.26 -45.21 -61.05
CA GLU A 5 26.58 -43.77 -61.03
C GLU A 5 25.38 -42.85 -61.34
N ASP A 6 25.15 -41.97 -60.35
CA ASP A 6 24.63 -40.61 -60.41
C ASP A 6 23.13 -40.38 -60.66
N ASN A 7 22.40 -40.15 -59.57
CA ASN A 7 21.49 -38.99 -59.56
C ASN A 7 21.62 -38.21 -58.24
N SER A 8 22.18 -37.01 -58.39
CA SER A 8 22.49 -36.02 -57.36
C SER A 8 21.43 -34.93 -57.39
N ASP A 9 20.24 -35.22 -56.86
CA ASP A 9 19.21 -34.18 -56.72
C ASP A 9 19.35 -33.48 -55.36
N ALA A 10 19.99 -32.32 -55.45
CA ALA A 10 20.10 -31.23 -54.50
C ALA A 10 19.01 -31.21 -53.42
N ASN A 11 19.37 -31.63 -52.21
CA ASN A 11 18.65 -31.25 -51.00
C ASN A 11 18.92 -29.75 -50.79
N PRO A 12 17.91 -28.85 -50.82
CA PRO A 12 18.14 -27.44 -50.58
C PRO A 12 18.68 -27.30 -49.15
N ILE A 13 19.95 -26.89 -49.05
CA ILE A 13 20.58 -26.48 -47.80
C ILE A 13 19.75 -25.30 -47.29
N ALA A 14 18.76 -25.62 -46.46
CA ALA A 14 17.99 -24.64 -45.73
C ALA A 14 19.00 -23.84 -44.93
N LYS A 15 19.08 -22.54 -45.25
CA LYS A 15 19.86 -21.56 -44.48
C LYS A 15 19.57 -21.82 -43.00
N PRO A 16 20.57 -21.95 -42.12
CA PRO A 16 20.29 -21.98 -40.70
C PRO A 16 19.63 -20.65 -40.38
N SER A 17 18.30 -20.64 -40.34
CA SER A 17 17.52 -19.57 -39.77
C SER A 17 18.10 -19.43 -38.38
N SER A 18 18.81 -18.33 -38.14
CA SER A 18 19.26 -17.96 -36.82
C SER A 18 18.00 -17.92 -35.97
N ILE A 19 17.73 -19.01 -35.24
CA ILE A 19 16.64 -19.09 -34.28
C ILE A 19 17.05 -18.06 -33.26
N SER A 20 16.51 -16.85 -33.38
CA SER A 20 16.56 -15.87 -32.32
C SER A 20 15.82 -16.55 -31.18
N HIS A 21 16.57 -17.17 -30.27
CA HIS A 21 16.00 -17.66 -29.03
C HIS A 21 15.42 -16.43 -28.36
N GLU A 22 14.10 -16.30 -28.46
CA GLU A 22 13.34 -15.37 -27.64
C GLU A 22 13.72 -15.70 -26.21
N ARG A 23 14.29 -14.73 -25.52
CA ARG A 23 14.72 -14.92 -24.14
C ARG A 23 13.45 -15.09 -23.31
N SER A 24 13.11 -16.33 -23.00
CA SER A 24 11.97 -16.67 -22.14
C SER A 24 12.46 -16.99 -20.73
N VAL A 25 11.71 -16.54 -19.72
CA VAL A 25 11.91 -16.93 -18.32
C VAL A 25 10.87 -17.97 -17.97
N SER A 26 11.30 -19.08 -17.38
CA SER A 26 10.44 -20.15 -16.89
C SER A 26 10.80 -20.49 -15.45
N PHE A 27 9.83 -20.95 -14.67
CA PHE A 27 10.01 -21.43 -13.31
C PHE A 27 9.90 -22.95 -13.30
N SER A 28 10.81 -23.63 -12.60
CA SER A 28 10.86 -25.10 -12.55
C SER A 28 10.39 -25.68 -11.23
N SER A 29 10.66 -24.99 -10.12
CA SER A 29 10.49 -25.51 -8.76
C SER A 29 9.94 -24.44 -7.83
N ILE A 30 9.18 -24.90 -6.84
CA ILE A 30 8.61 -24.07 -5.77
C ILE A 30 9.19 -24.53 -4.44
N GLU A 31 9.54 -23.57 -3.58
CA GLU A 31 9.89 -23.80 -2.18
C GLU A 31 8.77 -23.23 -1.29
N ILE A 32 8.13 -24.10 -0.50
CA ILE A 32 7.06 -23.74 0.44
C ILE A 32 7.61 -23.82 1.85
N ARG A 33 7.53 -22.71 2.59
CA ARG A 33 7.93 -22.62 4.00
C ARG A 33 6.71 -22.48 4.90
N GLN A 34 6.65 -23.28 5.96
CA GLN A 34 5.61 -23.18 6.97
C GLN A 34 6.13 -22.41 8.19
N TYR A 35 5.36 -21.40 8.60
CA TYR A 35 5.70 -20.56 9.75
C TYR A 35 4.66 -20.74 10.86
N PRO A 36 5.08 -20.82 12.13
CA PRO A 36 4.17 -20.81 13.27
C PRO A 36 3.27 -19.59 13.27
N LEU A 37 2.01 -19.80 13.63
CA LEU A 37 1.05 -18.71 13.83
C LEU A 37 1.25 -18.10 15.22
N CYS A 38 1.34 -16.78 15.27
CA CYS A 38 1.53 -16.01 16.49
C CYS A 38 0.48 -14.91 16.64
N MET A 39 0.31 -14.41 17.87
CA MET A 39 -0.47 -13.19 18.11
C MET A 39 0.24 -11.98 17.50
N GLY A 40 -0.48 -11.18 16.71
CA GLY A 40 0.04 -9.95 16.12
C GLY A 40 -0.19 -8.71 16.99
N ASP A 41 0.30 -7.57 16.51
CA ASP A 41 0.18 -6.25 17.13
C ASP A 41 -0.42 -5.19 16.17
N ASN A 42 -0.96 -5.61 15.02
CA ASN A 42 -1.49 -4.69 14.01
C ASN A 42 -2.89 -4.13 14.40
N PRO A 43 -3.02 -2.83 14.70
CA PRO A 43 -4.32 -2.23 15.04
C PRO A 43 -5.16 -1.85 13.82
N GLY A 44 -4.62 -2.00 12.61
CA GLY A 44 -5.34 -1.81 11.34
C GLY A 44 -6.31 -2.95 11.01
N CYS A 45 -6.29 -4.05 11.76
CA CYS A 45 -7.31 -5.08 11.59
C CYS A 45 -8.67 -4.53 12.04
N LEU A 46 -9.73 -4.71 11.26
CA LEU A 46 -11.04 -4.10 11.54
C LEU A 46 -11.65 -4.56 12.86
N ARG A 47 -11.58 -5.87 13.15
CA ARG A 47 -12.15 -6.51 14.35
C ARG A 47 -11.31 -7.71 14.78
N GLY A 48 -11.40 -8.09 16.05
CA GLY A 48 -10.78 -9.32 16.59
C GLY A 48 -9.25 -9.30 16.65
N VAL A 49 -8.68 -10.37 17.19
CA VAL A 49 -7.23 -10.46 17.46
C VAL A 49 -6.44 -10.58 16.16
N PRO A 50 -5.44 -9.72 15.91
CA PRO A 50 -4.56 -9.87 14.76
C PRO A 50 -3.72 -11.15 14.90
N ILE A 51 -3.52 -11.84 13.79
CA ILE A 51 -2.60 -12.99 13.68
C ILE A 51 -1.38 -12.56 12.86
N SER A 52 -0.24 -13.09 13.22
CA SER A 52 1.04 -12.90 12.53
C SER A 52 1.73 -14.26 12.36
N MET A 53 2.83 -14.26 11.62
CA MET A 53 3.72 -15.41 11.50
C MET A 53 5.00 -15.14 12.31
N ASP A 54 5.58 -16.19 12.89
CA ASP A 54 6.91 -16.10 13.48
C ASP A 54 7.98 -15.93 12.37
N TRP A 55 9.19 -15.50 12.75
CA TRP A 55 10.32 -15.34 11.85
C TRP A 55 10.99 -16.66 11.47
N LYS A 56 10.85 -17.69 12.30
CA LYS A 56 11.47 -19.01 12.09
C LYS A 56 10.46 -19.97 11.49
N HIS A 57 10.76 -20.51 10.32
CA HIS A 57 9.96 -21.58 9.73
C HIS A 57 10.20 -22.88 10.49
N THR A 58 9.18 -23.74 10.54
CA THR A 58 9.26 -25.07 11.13
C THR A 58 9.52 -26.14 10.08
N GLU A 59 9.03 -25.93 8.86
CA GLU A 59 9.10 -26.89 7.77
C GLU A 59 9.36 -26.17 6.44
N GLU A 60 10.08 -26.85 5.55
CA GLU A 60 10.38 -26.40 4.20
C GLU A 60 10.20 -27.59 3.25
N ILE A 61 9.47 -27.37 2.16
CA ILE A 61 9.12 -28.38 1.15
C ILE A 61 9.51 -27.82 -0.21
N SER A 62 10.18 -28.62 -1.04
CA SER A 62 10.48 -28.28 -2.42
C SER A 62 9.79 -29.26 -3.36
N LEU A 63 9.09 -28.74 -4.37
CA LEU A 63 8.36 -29.54 -5.35
C LEU A 63 8.39 -28.92 -6.75
N GLY A 64 8.10 -29.73 -7.76
CA GLY A 64 7.97 -29.26 -9.14
C GLY A 64 6.79 -28.31 -9.31
N LEU A 65 6.91 -27.32 -10.20
CA LEU A 65 5.81 -26.39 -10.49
C LEU A 65 4.54 -27.13 -10.96
N ASP A 66 4.71 -28.10 -11.85
CA ASP A 66 3.58 -28.85 -12.41
C ASP A 66 2.87 -29.67 -11.31
N GLU A 67 3.64 -30.33 -10.43
CA GLU A 67 3.12 -31.08 -9.29
C GLU A 67 2.33 -30.19 -8.31
N TYR A 68 2.77 -28.93 -8.13
CA TYR A 68 2.07 -27.96 -7.30
C TYR A 68 0.72 -27.58 -7.90
N GLU A 69 0.69 -27.21 -9.18
CA GLU A 69 -0.53 -26.74 -9.84
C GLU A 69 -1.58 -27.85 -9.96
N GLU A 70 -1.17 -29.11 -10.09
CA GLU A 70 -2.08 -30.27 -10.02
C GLU A 70 -2.77 -30.41 -8.65
N CYS A 71 -2.11 -29.99 -7.56
CA CYS A 71 -2.61 -30.15 -6.19
C CYS A 71 -3.24 -28.89 -5.58
N ARG A 72 -3.01 -27.71 -6.16
CA ARG A 72 -3.31 -26.39 -5.56
C ARG A 72 -4.80 -26.15 -5.27
N GLY A 73 -5.69 -26.83 -5.98
CA GLY A 73 -7.13 -26.65 -5.89
C GLY A 73 -7.62 -25.27 -6.34
N GLU A 74 -8.93 -25.04 -6.25
CA GLU A 74 -9.53 -23.75 -6.62
C GLU A 74 -9.15 -22.66 -5.59
N PRO A 75 -8.77 -21.46 -6.05
CA PRO A 75 -8.51 -20.35 -5.14
C PRO A 75 -9.79 -19.97 -4.39
N SER A 76 -9.65 -19.74 -3.08
CA SER A 76 -10.74 -19.21 -2.26
C SER A 76 -11.19 -17.84 -2.78
N GLU A 77 -12.50 -17.64 -2.95
CA GLU A 77 -13.09 -16.35 -3.35
C GLU A 77 -12.75 -15.23 -2.36
N THR A 78 -12.56 -15.59 -1.08
CA THR A 78 -12.21 -14.64 -0.01
C THR A 78 -10.79 -14.86 0.48
N ILE A 79 -9.96 -13.84 0.35
CA ILE A 79 -8.58 -13.83 0.89
C ILE A 79 -8.57 -13.42 2.37
N ALA A 80 -9.58 -12.67 2.81
CA ALA A 80 -9.67 -12.17 4.18
C ALA A 80 -10.14 -13.27 5.16
N ILE A 81 -9.38 -13.45 6.25
CA ILE A 81 -9.74 -14.42 7.30
C ILE A 81 -10.68 -13.76 8.32
N PRO A 82 -11.90 -14.32 8.53
CA PRO A 82 -12.85 -13.77 9.50
C PRO A 82 -12.31 -13.74 10.94
N PRO A 83 -12.78 -12.80 11.79
CA PRO A 83 -12.30 -12.66 13.18
C PRO A 83 -12.42 -13.93 14.03
N HIS A 84 -13.55 -14.64 13.95
CA HIS A 84 -13.77 -15.87 14.71
C HIS A 84 -12.79 -16.98 14.28
N LYS A 85 -12.50 -17.07 12.97
CA LYS A 85 -11.57 -18.06 12.41
C LYS A 85 -10.13 -17.78 12.85
N ARG A 86 -9.72 -16.50 12.93
CA ARG A 86 -8.41 -16.13 13.49
C ARG A 86 -8.27 -16.54 14.96
N PHE A 87 -9.32 -16.33 15.76
CA PHE A 87 -9.34 -16.75 17.15
C PHE A 87 -9.23 -18.27 17.29
N GLU A 88 -10.01 -19.01 16.50
CA GLU A 88 -9.96 -20.48 16.44
C GLU A 88 -8.58 -20.99 16.00
N MET A 89 -7.96 -20.38 14.99
CA MET A 89 -6.60 -20.71 14.53
C MET A 89 -5.57 -20.56 15.66
N LEU A 90 -5.62 -19.47 16.43
CA LEU A 90 -4.73 -19.26 17.59
C LEU A 90 -4.99 -20.27 18.71
N GLN A 91 -6.24 -20.67 18.96
CA GLN A 91 -6.53 -21.69 19.97
C GLN A 91 -6.02 -23.07 19.57
N ARG A 92 -6.09 -23.41 18.27
CA ARG A 92 -5.60 -24.70 17.75
C ARG A 92 -4.10 -24.90 17.95
N THR A 93 -3.30 -23.84 18.00
CA THR A 93 -1.85 -23.97 18.24
C THR A 93 -1.53 -24.49 19.65
N LYS A 94 -2.46 -24.36 20.61
CA LYS A 94 -2.27 -24.67 22.03
C LYS A 94 -1.15 -23.89 22.72
N LEU A 95 -0.55 -22.91 22.03
CA LEU A 95 0.50 -22.04 22.57
C LEU A 95 -0.07 -20.85 23.33
N TYR A 96 -1.33 -20.50 23.07
CA TYR A 96 -1.97 -19.34 23.64
C TYR A 96 -3.23 -19.73 24.39
N THR A 97 -3.32 -19.26 25.63
CA THR A 97 -4.54 -19.32 26.40
C THR A 97 -5.54 -18.30 25.88
N ARG A 98 -6.83 -18.57 26.09
CA ARG A 98 -7.90 -17.63 25.78
C ARG A 98 -7.70 -16.27 26.47
N CYS A 99 -7.19 -16.27 27.70
CA CYS A 99 -6.91 -15.05 28.46
C CYS A 99 -5.81 -14.20 27.79
N GLU A 100 -4.75 -14.82 27.29
CA GLU A 100 -3.69 -14.11 26.57
C GLU A 100 -4.20 -13.49 25.26
N ILE A 101 -5.03 -14.23 24.52
CA ILE A 101 -5.65 -13.73 23.29
C ILE A 101 -6.49 -12.48 23.58
N MET A 102 -7.30 -12.51 24.65
CA MET A 102 -8.12 -11.36 25.05
C MET A 102 -7.28 -10.16 25.51
N LYS A 103 -6.18 -10.40 26.23
CA LYS A 103 -5.24 -9.33 26.63
C LYS A 103 -4.61 -8.66 25.41
N THR A 104 -4.24 -9.44 24.40
CA THR A 104 -3.70 -8.89 23.15
C THR A 104 -4.76 -8.07 22.42
N LEU A 105 -6.01 -8.56 22.35
CA LEU A 105 -7.11 -7.81 21.75
C LEU A 105 -7.31 -6.44 22.43
N GLN A 106 -7.29 -6.39 23.76
CA GLN A 106 -7.39 -5.14 24.52
C GLN A 106 -6.27 -4.15 24.19
N LYS A 107 -5.03 -4.64 24.07
CA LYS A 107 -3.88 -3.81 23.68
C LYS A 107 -4.06 -3.21 22.29
N VAL A 108 -4.49 -4.04 21.33
CA VAL A 108 -4.70 -3.64 19.94
C VAL A 108 -5.84 -2.62 19.83
N GLU A 109 -6.90 -2.77 20.63
CA GLU A 109 -7.98 -1.78 20.68
C GLU A 109 -7.48 -0.44 21.22
N ALA A 110 -6.73 -0.45 22.32
CA ALA A 110 -6.11 0.76 22.87
C ALA A 110 -5.18 1.42 21.84
N ASP A 111 -4.41 0.64 21.07
CA ASP A 111 -3.59 1.15 19.97
C ASP A 111 -4.42 1.80 18.86
N ARG A 112 -5.57 1.22 18.53
CA ARG A 112 -6.48 1.78 17.54
C ARG A 112 -7.05 3.11 18.02
N GLU A 113 -7.46 3.20 19.27
CA GLU A 113 -7.94 4.45 19.88
C GLU A 113 -6.85 5.53 19.88
N ARG A 114 -5.62 5.18 20.26
CA ARG A 114 -4.47 6.09 20.20
C ARG A 114 -4.22 6.62 18.79
N ARG A 115 -4.28 5.75 17.77
CA ARG A 115 -4.12 6.18 16.36
C ARG A 115 -5.25 7.08 15.89
N LYS A 116 -6.50 6.78 16.26
CA LYS A 116 -7.66 7.63 15.95
C LYS A 116 -7.52 9.02 16.60
N ALA A 117 -7.07 9.09 17.86
CA ALA A 117 -6.83 10.35 18.54
C ALA A 117 -5.72 11.17 17.86
N SER A 118 -4.59 10.52 17.54
CA SER A 118 -3.47 11.18 16.84
C SER A 118 -3.88 11.73 15.47
N SER A 119 -4.72 11.02 14.72
CA SER A 119 -5.24 11.51 13.43
C SER A 119 -6.05 12.79 13.61
N ARG A 120 -6.98 12.79 14.57
CA ARG A 120 -7.84 13.95 14.86
C ARG A 120 -7.06 15.17 15.35
N ASP A 121 -6.01 14.94 16.13
CA ASP A 121 -5.17 16.04 16.62
C ASP A 121 -4.33 16.62 15.48
N SER A 122 -3.79 15.79 14.59
CA SER A 122 -3.11 16.23 13.36
C SER A 122 -4.02 17.11 12.49
N GLU A 123 -5.27 16.70 12.26
CA GLU A 123 -6.24 17.46 11.46
C GLU A 123 -6.51 18.86 12.05
N LYS A 124 -6.63 18.95 13.37
CA LYS A 124 -6.79 20.23 14.07
C LYS A 124 -5.55 21.09 13.97
N GLU A 125 -4.37 20.50 14.12
CA GLU A 125 -3.10 21.21 13.99
C GLU A 125 -2.92 21.80 12.59
N GLU A 126 -3.23 21.04 11.55
CA GLU A 126 -3.21 21.51 10.16
C GLU A 126 -4.17 22.69 9.94
N TYR A 127 -5.40 22.58 10.47
CA TYR A 127 -6.37 23.67 10.40
C TYR A 127 -5.87 24.94 11.11
N ILE A 128 -5.34 24.79 12.33
CA ILE A 128 -4.77 25.90 13.11
C ILE A 128 -3.56 26.49 12.40
N GLU A 129 -2.70 25.67 11.80
CA GLU A 129 -1.56 26.13 11.03
C GLU A 129 -1.99 26.92 9.80
N GLY A 130 -3.02 26.47 9.08
CA GLY A 130 -3.63 27.20 7.97
C GLY A 130 -4.10 28.60 8.38
N LEU A 131 -4.78 28.71 9.53
CA LEU A 131 -5.19 30.00 10.11
C LEU A 131 -3.99 30.88 10.47
N LYS A 132 -2.98 30.33 11.15
CA LYS A 132 -1.73 31.05 11.51
C LYS A 132 -1.03 31.60 10.27
N ARG A 133 -0.88 30.78 9.23
CA ARG A 133 -0.29 31.17 7.93
C ARG A 133 -1.11 32.29 7.30
N GLY A 134 -2.44 32.21 7.32
CA GLY A 134 -3.35 33.25 6.83
C GLY A 134 -3.18 34.59 7.54
N ILE A 135 -3.14 34.60 8.87
CA ILE A 135 -2.97 35.81 9.68
C ILE A 135 -1.58 36.43 9.47
N LEU A 136 -0.52 35.61 9.45
CA LEU A 136 0.85 36.06 9.23
C LEU A 136 1.03 36.69 7.84
N ASN A 137 0.42 36.10 6.82
CA ASN A 137 0.43 36.61 5.46
C ASN A 137 -0.30 37.98 5.35
N LYS A 138 -1.43 38.14 6.06
CA LYS A 138 -2.22 39.39 6.03
C LYS A 138 -1.60 40.54 6.84
N THR A 139 -0.91 40.24 7.93
CA THR A 139 -0.42 41.26 8.88
C THR A 139 1.06 41.59 8.66
N LEU A 140 1.96 40.66 8.97
CA LEU A 140 3.40 40.91 9.01
C LEU A 140 4.04 40.91 7.63
N ARG A 141 3.70 39.94 6.76
CA ARG A 141 4.25 39.88 5.40
C ARG A 141 3.75 41.03 4.52
N ARG A 142 2.49 41.44 4.66
CA ARG A 142 1.95 42.61 3.94
C ARG A 142 2.64 43.92 4.35
N LYS A 143 2.83 44.14 5.66
CA LYS A 143 3.57 45.31 6.17
C LYS A 143 5.04 45.29 5.75
N LYS A 144 5.70 44.14 5.78
CA LYS A 144 7.08 43.99 5.29
C LYS A 144 7.20 44.31 3.80
N LYS A 145 6.29 43.79 2.96
CA LYS A 145 6.24 44.07 1.52
C LYS A 145 5.94 45.54 1.22
N GLN A 146 5.11 46.19 2.05
CA GLN A 146 4.83 47.61 1.92
C GLN A 146 6.07 48.45 2.25
N LYS A 147 6.77 48.17 3.36
CA LYS A 147 8.03 48.85 3.71
C LYS A 147 9.12 48.63 2.66
N GLU A 148 9.23 47.42 2.13
CA GLU A 148 10.17 47.11 1.05
C GLU A 148 9.84 47.91 -0.22
N ARG A 149 8.56 48.00 -0.60
CA ARG A 149 8.12 48.87 -1.69
C ARG A 149 8.45 50.32 -1.43
N GLU A 150 8.13 50.85 -0.25
CA GLU A 150 8.42 52.23 0.16
C GLU A 150 9.93 52.52 0.12
N LEU A 151 10.78 51.58 0.57
CA LEU A 151 12.24 51.69 0.47
C LEU A 151 12.76 51.64 -0.97
N LEU A 152 12.09 50.91 -1.87
CA LEU A 152 12.46 50.80 -3.28
C LEU A 152 11.93 51.94 -4.15
N LEU A 153 10.89 52.67 -3.71
CA LEU A 153 10.28 53.77 -4.48
C LEU A 153 11.29 54.81 -5.01
N PRO A 154 12.31 55.26 -4.24
CA PRO A 154 13.31 56.20 -4.73
C PRO A 154 14.17 55.63 -5.87
N TYR A 155 14.33 54.31 -5.91
CA TYR A 155 15.14 53.60 -6.90
C TYR A 155 14.34 53.15 -8.14
N LEU A 156 13.02 53.18 -8.07
CA LEU A 156 12.12 52.86 -9.18
C LEU A 156 11.88 54.05 -10.13
N SER A 157 12.73 55.08 -10.08
CA SER A 157 12.63 56.23 -10.97
C SER A 157 12.66 55.79 -12.46
N PRO A 158 11.83 56.39 -13.32
CA PRO A 158 11.82 56.13 -14.76
C PRO A 158 12.99 56.84 -15.45
N GLN A 159 14.22 56.59 -15.00
CA GLN A 159 15.45 57.02 -15.67
C GLN A 159 16.32 55.79 -15.93
N ASN A 160 15.76 54.87 -16.71
CA ASN A 160 16.49 53.99 -17.63
C ASN A 160 15.49 53.28 -18.53
N SER A 161 14.85 54.04 -19.42
CA SER A 161 14.30 53.51 -20.67
C SER A 161 15.45 53.12 -21.60
N VAL A 162 16.26 52.14 -21.20
CA VAL A 162 17.09 51.42 -22.16
C VAL A 162 16.17 50.41 -22.81
N LYS A 163 15.91 50.65 -24.10
CA LYS A 163 15.20 49.77 -25.02
C LYS A 163 15.66 48.32 -24.81
N LYS A 164 14.84 47.50 -24.16
CA LYS A 164 14.89 46.03 -24.29
C LYS A 164 13.58 45.58 -24.92
N SER A 165 13.63 45.58 -26.24
CA SER A 165 12.85 44.70 -27.08
C SER A 165 12.83 43.27 -26.53
N GLY A 166 11.63 42.69 -26.46
CA GLY A 166 11.41 41.25 -26.56
C GLY A 166 11.88 40.39 -25.39
N LEU A 167 11.02 40.19 -24.39
CA LEU A 167 10.84 38.86 -23.83
C LEU A 167 9.46 38.73 -23.17
N ARG A 168 8.47 38.33 -23.98
CA ARG A 168 7.26 37.69 -23.45
C ARG A 168 7.70 36.38 -22.80
N ARG A 169 7.63 36.30 -21.47
CA ARG A 169 7.59 35.01 -20.77
C ARG A 169 6.23 34.90 -20.11
N SER A 170 5.30 34.31 -20.86
CA SER A 170 4.01 33.84 -20.36
C SER A 170 4.26 32.74 -19.35
N LEU A 171 4.05 33.04 -18.07
CA LEU A 171 3.92 32.03 -17.03
C LEU A 171 2.41 31.85 -16.78
N SER A 172 1.86 30.86 -17.47
CA SER A 172 0.57 30.28 -17.19
C SER A 172 0.63 29.58 -15.83
N THR A 173 0.06 30.21 -14.81
CA THR A 173 -0.28 29.49 -13.58
C THR A 173 -1.60 28.77 -13.83
N SER A 174 -1.50 27.50 -14.21
CA SER A 174 -2.61 26.56 -14.19
C SER A 174 -3.14 26.46 -12.76
N SER A 175 -4.35 26.99 -12.55
CA SER A 175 -5.16 26.77 -11.37
C SER A 175 -5.59 25.31 -11.35
N THR A 176 -4.89 24.47 -10.61
CA THR A 176 -5.37 23.13 -10.25
C THR A 176 -6.45 23.30 -9.19
N SER A 177 -7.70 23.27 -9.63
CA SER A 177 -8.88 23.12 -8.78
C SER A 177 -8.80 21.72 -8.17
N CYS A 178 -8.43 21.61 -6.89
CA CYS A 178 -8.65 20.39 -6.12
C CYS A 178 -10.12 20.39 -5.70
N GLU A 179 -10.88 19.58 -6.42
CA GLU A 179 -12.27 19.25 -6.18
C GLU A 179 -12.35 18.45 -4.87
N SER A 180 -12.78 19.12 -3.80
CA SER A 180 -13.07 18.52 -2.51
C SER A 180 -14.34 17.67 -2.64
N THR A 181 -14.17 16.38 -2.88
CA THR A 181 -15.25 15.40 -2.74
C THR A 181 -15.59 15.29 -1.26
N SER A 182 -16.78 15.78 -0.91
CA SER A 182 -17.46 15.51 0.34
C SER A 182 -17.59 13.99 0.50
N LEU A 183 -16.79 13.43 1.41
CA LEU A 183 -17.03 12.10 1.92
C LEU A 183 -18.25 12.21 2.83
N ASP A 184 -19.36 11.67 2.33
CA ASP A 184 -20.56 11.46 3.12
C ASP A 184 -20.20 10.67 4.38
N ASP A 185 -20.63 11.19 5.52
CA ASP A 185 -20.57 10.56 6.83
C ASP A 185 -21.30 9.21 6.76
N ASP A 186 -20.54 8.14 6.53
CA ASP A 186 -21.02 6.78 6.72
C ASP A 186 -21.39 6.62 8.19
N HIS A 187 -22.71 6.59 8.39
CA HIS A 187 -23.42 6.25 9.61
C HIS A 187 -22.99 4.85 10.05
N LEU A 188 -21.84 4.75 10.74
CA LEU A 188 -21.43 3.56 11.47
C LEU A 188 -22.45 3.33 12.58
N SER A 189 -23.47 2.56 12.25
CA SER A 189 -24.36 1.93 13.22
C SER A 189 -23.51 1.27 14.30
N ASP A 190 -23.81 1.60 15.55
CA ASP A 190 -23.36 0.87 16.73
C ASP A 190 -23.71 -0.61 16.56
N VAL A 191 -22.76 -1.40 16.05
CA VAL A 191 -22.87 -2.85 16.06
C VAL A 191 -22.53 -3.29 17.47
N ASP A 192 -23.60 -3.55 18.20
CA ASP A 192 -23.68 -4.16 19.52
C ASP A 192 -22.55 -5.18 19.75
N ASN A 193 -21.53 -4.78 20.52
CA ASN A 193 -20.46 -5.67 21.00
C ASN A 193 -21.01 -6.83 21.87
N GLY A 194 -22.30 -6.82 22.24
CA GLY A 194 -22.93 -7.85 23.04
C GLY A 194 -23.21 -9.17 22.31
N GLU A 195 -23.09 -9.25 20.98
CA GLU A 195 -23.37 -10.52 20.26
C GLU A 195 -22.18 -11.49 20.28
N PHE A 196 -20.94 -10.98 20.34
CA PHE A 196 -19.75 -11.83 20.44
C PHE A 196 -19.64 -12.49 21.84
N GLU A 197 -20.08 -11.80 22.90
CA GLU A 197 -20.17 -12.41 24.24
C GLU A 197 -21.29 -13.46 24.34
N ARG A 198 -22.42 -13.27 23.65
CA ARG A 198 -23.53 -14.24 23.66
C ARG A 198 -23.17 -15.59 23.03
N GLN A 199 -22.32 -15.62 22.01
CA GLN A 199 -21.84 -16.90 21.44
C GLN A 199 -20.89 -17.66 22.38
N LEU A 200 -20.32 -17.00 23.39
CA LEU A 200 -19.37 -17.61 24.32
C LEU A 200 -20.06 -18.30 25.52
N GLN A 201 -21.36 -18.11 25.68
CA GLN A 201 -22.15 -18.67 26.79
C GLN A 201 -22.96 -19.91 26.42
N ILE A 202 -22.92 -20.35 25.16
CA ILE A 202 -23.71 -21.50 24.66
C ILE A 202 -22.88 -22.81 24.63
N GLN A 203 -21.58 -22.77 24.98
CA GLN A 203 -20.70 -23.96 24.99
C GLN A 203 -20.03 -24.27 26.35
N THR A 204 -20.68 -23.92 27.45
CA THR A 204 -20.38 -24.46 28.80
C THR A 204 -21.49 -25.38 29.23
#